data_AF-A0A377DBL4-F1
#
_entry.id   AF-A0A377DBL4-F1
#
_cell.length_a   1.000
_cell.length_b   1.000
_cell.length_c   1.000
_cell.angle_alpha   90.00
_cell.angle_beta   90.00
_cell.angle_gamma   90.00
#
_symmetry.space_group_name_H-M   'P 1'
#
loop_
_entity.id
_entity.type
_entity.pdbx_description
1 polymer ?
#
loop_
_entity_poly.entity_id
_entity_poly.type
_entity_poly.pdbx_seq_one_letter_code
_entity_poly.pdbx_strand_id
1 'polypeptide(L)'
;MTVSKVLEILAAKGPGGTYGLCMSLQHDNLNKINEYITNLKELARKFNFSREDLETLLLAKDNRGVSAISVALSKNKKESVKVLFLAIDDFEKEFGVNKNEILHSVGKEIDSIYDLNSAIRTNDYNVVNILLANIKAKMFKNEINKEDILKLMAAREKWTGESDKWTKASGLYSAIVKGYTEIVAAWMETADVIASHYENDKDVVRELLSLSRNNAVCSLHIASFKKMSKEVIDVYLNAAIRLALKHGFSFDEIVEQFTRDFDGKSFSHVVNNGDDIHMGLWLKIFKIVVGENENYLKDVMMQLEEKNNEGKSVISLANGNPVLKELFWKAVDEFNFPQEELNRLKQYRSL
;
A
#
# COMPACT_ATOMS: atom_id res chain seq x y z
N MET A 1 -20.41 -21.68 35.33
CA MET A 1 -20.33 -21.93 33.87
C MET A 1 -18.87 -22.10 33.51
N THR A 2 -18.47 -23.18 32.84
CA THR A 2 -17.08 -23.45 32.45
C THR A 2 -16.72 -22.73 31.15
N VAL A 3 -15.45 -22.42 30.91
CA VAL A 3 -14.96 -21.79 29.67
C VAL A 3 -15.47 -22.54 28.43
N SER A 4 -15.28 -23.86 28.40
CA SER A 4 -15.76 -24.73 27.32
C SER A 4 -17.25 -24.58 27.04
N LYS A 5 -18.09 -24.45 28.08
CA LYS A 5 -19.54 -24.25 27.90
C LYS A 5 -19.87 -22.85 27.38
N VAL A 6 -19.09 -21.82 27.75
CA VAL A 6 -19.25 -20.47 27.18
C VAL A 6 -18.86 -20.47 25.70
N LEU A 7 -17.75 -21.11 25.34
CA LEU A 7 -17.30 -21.23 23.96
C LEU A 7 -18.31 -21.98 23.10
N GLU A 8 -18.94 -23.04 23.61
CA GLU A 8 -20.01 -23.77 22.92
C GLU A 8 -21.24 -22.86 22.66
N ILE A 9 -21.64 -22.07 23.66
CA ILE A 9 -22.74 -21.10 23.55
C ILE A 9 -22.39 -20.01 22.53
N LEU A 10 -21.17 -19.47 22.57
CA LEU A 10 -20.70 -18.43 21.64
C LEU A 10 -20.48 -18.95 20.22
N ALA A 11 -20.13 -20.23 20.04
CA ALA A 11 -20.10 -20.84 18.73
C ALA A 11 -21.52 -20.87 18.11
N ALA A 12 -22.55 -21.03 18.97
CA ALA A 12 -23.96 -20.96 18.61
C ALA A 12 -24.29 -21.79 17.35
N LYS A 13 -23.73 -23.01 17.29
CA LYS A 13 -23.81 -23.85 16.11
C LYS A 13 -25.25 -24.33 15.89
N GLY A 14 -25.77 -24.13 14.69
CA GLY A 14 -27.03 -24.73 14.27
C GLY A 14 -26.92 -26.25 14.08
N PRO A 15 -28.04 -26.96 13.80
CA PRO A 15 -28.05 -28.42 13.60
C PRO A 15 -27.11 -28.95 12.49
N GLY A 16 -26.64 -28.09 11.59
CA GLY A 16 -25.64 -28.41 10.56
C GLY A 16 -24.20 -28.04 10.92
N GLY A 17 -23.93 -27.51 12.12
CA GLY A 17 -22.59 -27.09 12.53
C GLY A 17 -22.19 -25.68 12.10
N THR A 18 -23.02 -24.96 11.33
CA THR A 18 -22.81 -23.55 10.99
C THR A 18 -22.83 -22.68 12.24
N TYR A 19 -21.79 -21.88 12.42
CA TYR A 19 -21.68 -20.95 13.56
C TYR A 19 -22.74 -19.83 13.49
N GLY A 20 -23.20 -19.37 14.65
CA GLY A 20 -24.20 -18.29 14.73
C GLY A 20 -23.70 -16.97 14.12
N LEU A 21 -22.41 -16.66 14.30
CA LEU A 21 -21.77 -15.49 13.67
C LEU A 21 -21.81 -15.61 12.13
N CYS A 22 -21.54 -16.81 11.59
CA CYS A 22 -21.61 -17.08 10.15
C CYS A 22 -23.02 -16.81 9.59
N MET A 23 -24.06 -17.29 10.27
CA MET A 23 -25.45 -17.00 9.88
C MET A 23 -25.77 -15.50 9.92
N SER A 24 -25.27 -14.77 10.91
CA SER A 24 -25.52 -13.33 11.06
C SER A 24 -24.88 -12.52 9.93
N LEU A 25 -23.65 -12.87 9.54
CA LEU A 25 -22.91 -12.25 8.44
C LEU A 25 -23.57 -12.52 7.07
N GLN A 26 -24.03 -13.74 6.84
CA GLN A 26 -24.70 -14.11 5.57
C GLN A 26 -26.00 -13.33 5.31
N HIS A 27 -26.69 -12.89 6.36
CA HIS A 27 -27.96 -12.16 6.28
C HIS A 27 -27.81 -10.65 6.54
N ASP A 28 -26.58 -10.15 6.63
CA ASP A 28 -26.26 -8.74 6.86
C ASP A 28 -26.87 -8.15 8.14
N ASN A 29 -26.94 -8.97 9.21
CA ASN A 29 -27.58 -8.55 10.46
C ASN A 29 -26.58 -7.80 11.36
N LEU A 30 -26.29 -6.54 11.00
CA LEU A 30 -25.30 -5.70 11.68
C LEU A 30 -25.53 -5.58 13.19
N ASN A 31 -26.78 -5.48 13.64
CA ASN A 31 -27.11 -5.40 15.07
C ASN A 31 -26.66 -6.66 15.81
N LYS A 32 -26.98 -7.85 15.28
CA LYS A 32 -26.57 -9.11 15.89
C LYS A 32 -25.06 -9.32 15.84
N ILE A 33 -24.40 -8.86 14.77
CA ILE A 33 -22.93 -8.94 14.65
C ILE A 33 -22.28 -8.06 15.72
N ASN A 34 -22.72 -6.81 15.88
CA ASN A 34 -22.20 -5.89 16.89
C ASN A 34 -22.45 -6.38 18.32
N GLU A 35 -23.65 -6.89 18.59
CA GLU A 35 -23.99 -7.48 19.89
C GLU A 35 -23.11 -8.70 20.18
N TYR A 36 -22.92 -9.58 19.19
CA TYR A 36 -22.01 -10.73 19.30
C TYR A 36 -20.58 -10.30 19.62
N ILE A 37 -20.03 -9.33 18.88
CA ILE A 37 -18.67 -8.82 19.09
C ILE A 37 -18.51 -8.23 20.50
N THR A 38 -19.49 -7.43 20.94
CA THR A 38 -19.48 -6.81 22.28
C THR A 38 -19.48 -7.87 23.37
N ASN A 39 -20.39 -8.83 23.28
CA ASN A 39 -20.48 -9.93 24.23
C ASN A 39 -19.23 -10.82 24.21
N LEU A 40 -18.65 -11.08 23.03
CA LEU A 40 -17.42 -11.84 22.90
C LEU A 40 -16.26 -11.15 23.63
N LYS A 41 -16.09 -9.83 23.48
CA LYS A 41 -15.04 -9.07 24.20
C LYS A 41 -15.24 -9.13 25.72
N GLU A 42 -16.46 -8.91 26.20
CA GLU A 42 -16.74 -8.97 27.64
C GLU A 42 -16.46 -10.36 28.23
N LEU A 43 -16.87 -11.41 27.52
CA LEU A 43 -16.66 -12.78 27.97
C LEU A 43 -15.20 -13.20 27.87
N ALA A 44 -14.46 -12.74 26.85
CA ALA A 44 -13.03 -12.98 26.72
C ALA A 44 -12.26 -12.44 27.94
N ARG A 45 -12.57 -11.21 28.40
CA ARG A 45 -11.99 -10.63 29.63
C ARG A 45 -12.36 -11.42 30.88
N LYS A 46 -13.62 -11.86 30.97
CA LYS A 46 -14.13 -12.54 32.17
C LYS A 46 -13.62 -13.96 32.33
N PHE A 47 -13.46 -14.68 31.22
CA PHE A 47 -13.16 -16.10 31.20
C PHE A 47 -11.75 -16.43 30.69
N ASN A 48 -10.95 -15.41 30.34
CA ASN A 48 -9.58 -15.53 29.82
C ASN A 48 -9.50 -16.54 28.66
N PHE A 49 -10.26 -16.28 27.60
CA PHE A 49 -10.22 -17.11 26.40
C PHE A 49 -8.81 -17.16 25.81
N SER A 50 -8.43 -18.31 25.27
CA SER A 50 -7.16 -18.40 24.57
C SER A 50 -7.24 -17.60 23.27
N ARG A 51 -6.07 -17.26 22.73
CA ARG A 51 -5.95 -16.64 21.42
C ARG A 51 -6.64 -17.49 20.34
N GLU A 52 -6.40 -18.80 20.37
CA GLU A 52 -6.92 -19.77 19.40
C GLU A 52 -8.45 -19.93 19.50
N ASP A 53 -9.01 -19.82 20.70
CA ASP A 53 -10.46 -19.83 20.92
C ASP A 53 -11.11 -18.61 20.24
N LEU A 54 -10.52 -17.43 20.43
CA LEU A 54 -11.00 -16.18 19.82
C LEU A 54 -10.87 -16.22 18.30
N GLU A 55 -9.73 -16.68 17.78
CA GLU A 55 -9.51 -16.87 16.34
C GLU A 55 -10.54 -17.83 15.74
N THR A 56 -10.86 -18.94 16.43
CA THR A 56 -11.87 -19.90 15.98
C THR A 56 -13.26 -19.30 15.92
N LEU A 57 -13.64 -18.51 16.94
CA LEU A 57 -14.94 -17.85 17.01
C LEU A 57 -15.07 -16.71 15.98
N LEU A 58 -14.02 -15.94 15.75
CA LEU A 58 -14.00 -14.85 14.75
C LEU A 58 -13.97 -15.39 13.31
N LEU A 59 -13.26 -16.50 13.06
CA LEU A 59 -13.20 -17.15 11.76
C LEU A 59 -14.54 -17.80 11.38
N ALA A 60 -15.29 -18.31 12.38
CA ALA A 60 -16.64 -18.88 12.32
C ALA A 60 -17.01 -19.59 11.01
N LYS A 61 -17.21 -20.91 11.01
CA LYS A 61 -17.38 -21.66 9.75
C LYS A 61 -18.83 -22.00 9.42
N ASP A 62 -19.14 -22.17 8.13
CA ASP A 62 -20.34 -22.85 7.68
C ASP A 62 -20.23 -24.37 7.87
N ASN A 63 -21.30 -25.10 7.53
CA ASN A 63 -21.35 -26.56 7.61
C ASN A 63 -20.39 -27.29 6.67
N ARG A 64 -19.76 -26.59 5.72
CA ARG A 64 -18.73 -27.11 4.82
C ARG A 64 -17.32 -26.75 5.28
N GLY A 65 -17.19 -26.04 6.40
CA GLY A 65 -15.91 -25.60 6.92
C GLY A 65 -15.38 -24.31 6.29
N VAL A 66 -16.19 -23.61 5.48
CA VAL A 66 -15.83 -22.33 4.85
C VAL A 66 -16.02 -21.19 5.85
N SER A 67 -15.05 -20.29 5.96
CA SER A 67 -15.12 -19.15 6.88
C SER A 67 -16.31 -18.23 6.61
N ALA A 68 -16.83 -17.61 7.65
CA ALA A 68 -17.97 -16.72 7.57
C ALA A 68 -17.69 -15.51 6.67
N ILE A 69 -16.45 -15.02 6.68
CA ILE A 69 -16.00 -13.92 5.82
C ILE A 69 -16.15 -14.31 4.35
N SER A 70 -15.63 -15.48 3.94
CA SER A 70 -15.76 -15.97 2.57
C SER A 70 -17.21 -16.16 2.15
N VAL A 71 -18.06 -16.73 3.03
CA VAL A 71 -19.47 -16.89 2.70
C VAL A 71 -20.18 -15.53 2.58
N ALA A 72 -19.90 -14.58 3.46
CA ALA A 72 -20.46 -13.23 3.43
C ALA A 72 -20.04 -12.49 2.15
N LEU A 73 -18.77 -12.58 1.74
CA LEU A 73 -18.28 -12.02 0.49
C LEU A 73 -18.99 -12.61 -0.73
N SER A 74 -19.17 -13.94 -0.79
CA SER A 74 -19.88 -14.60 -1.90
C SER A 74 -21.34 -14.15 -2.03
N LYS A 75 -21.92 -13.62 -0.95
CA LYS A 75 -23.28 -13.07 -0.86
C LYS A 75 -23.31 -11.53 -0.95
N ASN A 76 -22.19 -10.90 -1.30
CA ASN A 76 -22.02 -9.44 -1.42
C ASN A 76 -22.36 -8.67 -0.12
N LYS A 77 -22.04 -9.25 1.06
CA LYS A 77 -22.31 -8.65 2.38
C LYS A 77 -21.13 -7.83 2.89
N LYS A 78 -20.76 -6.80 2.12
CA LYS A 78 -19.54 -6.01 2.34
C LYS A 78 -19.53 -5.26 3.68
N GLU A 79 -20.66 -4.72 4.11
CA GLU A 79 -20.74 -3.94 5.36
C GLU A 79 -20.54 -4.83 6.59
N SER A 80 -21.18 -6.01 6.60
CA SER A 80 -20.95 -7.05 7.60
C SER A 80 -19.48 -7.49 7.69
N VAL A 81 -18.82 -7.68 6.56
CA VAL A 81 -17.38 -8.03 6.53
C VAL A 81 -16.53 -6.90 7.09
N LYS A 82 -16.86 -5.64 6.76
CA LYS A 82 -16.17 -4.46 7.28
C LYS A 82 -16.26 -4.39 8.81
N VAL A 83 -17.45 -4.59 9.38
CA VAL A 83 -17.66 -4.63 10.83
C VAL A 83 -16.83 -5.74 11.49
N LEU A 84 -16.81 -6.93 10.89
CA LEU A 84 -16.01 -8.03 11.43
C LEU A 84 -14.50 -7.75 11.35
N PHE A 85 -14.01 -7.07 10.30
CA PHE A 85 -12.60 -6.68 10.23
C PHE A 85 -12.21 -5.65 11.29
N LEU A 86 -13.03 -4.63 11.53
CA LEU A 86 -12.80 -3.70 12.63
C LEU A 86 -12.76 -4.42 13.98
N ALA A 87 -13.63 -5.42 14.17
CA ALA A 87 -13.59 -6.24 15.36
C ALA A 87 -12.29 -7.05 15.46
N ILE A 88 -11.86 -7.71 14.38
CA ILE A 88 -10.60 -8.47 14.36
C ILE A 88 -9.41 -7.57 14.71
N ASP A 89 -9.37 -6.33 14.20
CA ASP A 89 -8.34 -5.34 14.55
C ASP A 89 -8.33 -5.01 16.04
N ASP A 90 -9.51 -4.84 16.64
CA ASP A 90 -9.63 -4.61 18.08
C ASP A 90 -9.20 -5.85 18.88
N PHE A 91 -9.56 -7.04 18.41
CA PHE A 91 -9.18 -8.30 19.06
C PHE A 91 -7.68 -8.58 18.97
N GLU A 92 -7.04 -8.22 17.86
CA GLU A 92 -5.59 -8.27 17.70
C GLU A 92 -4.90 -7.37 18.73
N LYS A 93 -5.35 -6.10 18.86
CA LYS A 93 -4.77 -5.13 19.79
C LYS A 93 -4.98 -5.51 21.26
N GLU A 94 -6.15 -6.01 21.61
CA GLU A 94 -6.53 -6.24 23.00
C GLU A 94 -6.14 -7.65 23.49
N PHE A 95 -6.32 -8.68 22.66
CA PHE A 95 -6.19 -10.08 23.06
C PHE A 95 -5.09 -10.84 22.30
N GLY A 96 -4.33 -10.18 21.41
CA GLY A 96 -3.25 -10.81 20.66
C GLY A 96 -3.70 -11.80 19.59
N VAL A 97 -4.95 -11.69 19.11
CA VAL A 97 -5.47 -12.49 17.99
C VAL A 97 -4.56 -12.34 16.75
N ASN A 98 -4.24 -13.45 16.09
CA ASN A 98 -3.50 -13.46 14.84
C ASN A 98 -4.40 -13.10 13.66
N LYS A 99 -4.54 -11.81 13.40
CA LYS A 99 -5.26 -11.35 12.20
C LYS A 99 -4.69 -11.98 10.92
N ASN A 100 -3.37 -12.12 10.81
CA ASN A 100 -2.73 -12.68 9.62
C ASN A 100 -3.08 -14.15 9.38
N GLU A 101 -3.20 -14.98 10.42
CA GLU A 101 -3.64 -16.38 10.26
C GLU A 101 -5.11 -16.48 9.86
N ILE A 102 -5.98 -15.64 10.44
CA ILE A 102 -7.40 -15.56 10.02
C ILE A 102 -7.47 -15.20 8.53
N LEU A 103 -6.79 -14.13 8.12
CA LEU A 103 -6.80 -13.66 6.73
C LEU A 103 -6.16 -14.66 5.76
N HIS A 104 -5.13 -15.40 6.18
CA HIS A 104 -4.55 -16.50 5.38
C HIS A 104 -5.56 -17.63 5.14
N SER A 105 -6.29 -18.05 6.18
CA SER A 105 -7.34 -19.07 6.03
C SER A 105 -8.45 -18.60 5.09
N VAL A 106 -8.89 -17.35 5.22
CA VAL A 106 -9.91 -16.76 4.33
C VAL A 106 -9.38 -16.66 2.90
N GLY A 107 -8.13 -16.22 2.74
CA GLY A 107 -7.46 -16.10 1.45
C GLY A 107 -7.47 -17.39 0.64
N LYS A 108 -7.14 -18.53 1.27
CA LYS A 108 -7.20 -19.86 0.63
C LYS A 108 -8.58 -20.21 0.08
N GLU A 109 -9.65 -19.70 0.68
CA GLU A 109 -11.03 -19.94 0.26
C GLU A 109 -11.45 -19.00 -0.89
N ILE A 110 -10.98 -17.75 -0.86
CA ILE A 110 -11.41 -16.73 -1.83
C ILE A 110 -10.53 -16.60 -3.06
N ASP A 111 -9.27 -17.08 -3.04
CA ASP A 111 -8.31 -16.96 -4.15
C ASP A 111 -8.81 -17.61 -5.46
N SER A 112 -9.71 -18.59 -5.37
CA SER A 112 -10.31 -19.26 -6.53
C SER A 112 -11.51 -18.50 -7.12
N ILE A 113 -12.05 -17.55 -6.37
CA ILE A 113 -13.30 -16.83 -6.66
C ILE A 113 -13.00 -15.39 -7.06
N TYR A 114 -12.06 -14.76 -6.37
CA TYR A 114 -11.71 -13.36 -6.54
C TYR A 114 -10.31 -13.23 -7.14
N ASP A 115 -10.24 -12.40 -8.17
CA ASP A 115 -9.00 -11.91 -8.74
C ASP A 115 -8.72 -10.50 -8.19
N LEU A 116 -7.47 -10.23 -7.79
CA LEU A 116 -7.08 -8.96 -7.17
C LEU A 116 -7.38 -7.76 -8.09
N ASN A 117 -7.22 -7.91 -9.41
CA ASN A 117 -7.57 -6.84 -10.35
C ASN A 117 -9.09 -6.60 -10.34
N SER A 118 -9.90 -7.65 -10.40
CA SER A 118 -11.37 -7.53 -10.36
C SER A 118 -11.86 -6.82 -9.08
N ALA A 119 -11.26 -7.16 -7.94
CA ALA A 119 -11.55 -6.52 -6.66
C ALA A 119 -11.18 -5.02 -6.68
N ILE A 120 -10.00 -4.67 -7.20
CA ILE A 120 -9.57 -3.27 -7.39
C ILE A 120 -10.52 -2.54 -8.34
N ARG A 121 -10.91 -3.15 -9.46
CA ARG A 121 -11.78 -2.54 -10.48
C ARG A 121 -13.13 -2.11 -9.90
N THR A 122 -13.66 -2.91 -8.98
CA THR A 122 -14.95 -2.71 -8.30
C THR A 122 -14.84 -1.93 -6.99
N ASN A 123 -13.64 -1.43 -6.65
CA ASN A 123 -13.34 -0.75 -5.39
C ASN A 123 -13.74 -1.58 -4.15
N ASP A 124 -13.54 -2.90 -4.22
CA ASP A 124 -13.83 -3.80 -3.12
C ASP A 124 -12.65 -3.87 -2.15
N TYR A 125 -12.48 -2.81 -1.35
CA TYR A 125 -11.38 -2.69 -0.39
C TYR A 125 -11.25 -3.92 0.51
N ASN A 126 -12.37 -4.48 1.01
CA ASN A 126 -12.35 -5.65 1.89
C ASN A 126 -11.72 -6.86 1.21
N VAL A 127 -12.11 -7.15 -0.04
CA VAL A 127 -11.54 -8.25 -0.81
C VAL A 127 -10.07 -7.99 -1.13
N VAL A 128 -9.73 -6.76 -1.55
CA VAL A 128 -8.33 -6.37 -1.81
C VAL A 128 -7.47 -6.59 -0.58
N ASN A 129 -7.91 -6.14 0.60
CA ASN A 129 -7.16 -6.26 1.85
C ASN A 129 -6.90 -7.73 2.23
N ILE A 130 -7.89 -8.62 2.03
CA ILE A 130 -7.70 -10.06 2.28
C ILE A 130 -6.68 -10.65 1.32
N LEU A 131 -6.81 -10.36 0.01
CA LEU A 131 -5.90 -10.91 -1.00
C LEU A 131 -4.46 -10.45 -0.77
N LEU A 132 -4.25 -9.18 -0.41
CA LEU A 132 -2.94 -8.64 -0.03
C LEU A 132 -2.38 -9.29 1.24
N ALA A 133 -3.20 -9.46 2.28
CA ALA A 133 -2.79 -10.17 3.50
C ALA A 133 -2.44 -11.64 3.24
N ASN A 134 -3.17 -12.29 2.34
CA ASN A 134 -2.91 -13.67 1.94
C ASN A 134 -1.58 -13.79 1.18
N ILE A 135 -1.24 -12.83 0.32
CA ILE A 135 0.09 -12.77 -0.33
C ILE A 135 1.19 -12.67 0.74
N LYS A 136 1.06 -11.76 1.72
CA LYS A 136 2.02 -11.64 2.84
C LYS A 136 2.16 -12.96 3.60
N ALA A 137 1.05 -13.59 3.96
CA ALA A 137 1.06 -14.84 4.72
C ALA A 137 1.71 -16.00 3.95
N LYS A 138 1.38 -16.17 2.67
CA LYS A 138 2.01 -17.18 1.80
C LYS A 138 3.52 -16.95 1.66
N MET A 139 3.95 -15.69 1.54
CA MET A 139 5.36 -15.32 1.49
C MET A 139 6.09 -15.75 2.77
N PHE A 140 5.61 -15.35 3.95
CA PHE A 140 6.25 -15.72 5.23
C PHE A 140 6.25 -17.23 5.51
N LYS A 141 5.26 -17.96 4.98
CA LYS A 141 5.17 -19.42 5.07
C LYS A 141 5.95 -20.15 3.98
N ASN A 142 6.62 -19.43 3.07
CA ASN A 142 7.30 -19.98 1.89
C ASN A 142 6.39 -20.86 1.01
N GLU A 143 5.10 -20.55 0.96
CA GLU A 143 4.10 -21.25 0.12
C GLU A 143 4.10 -20.74 -1.34
N ILE A 144 4.80 -19.64 -1.63
CA ILE A 144 4.87 -19.00 -2.95
C ILE A 144 6.26 -18.40 -3.16
N ASN A 145 6.76 -18.39 -4.40
CA ASN A 145 8.07 -17.83 -4.74
C ASN A 145 7.99 -16.32 -5.04
N LYS A 146 9.15 -15.65 -5.06
CA LYS A 146 9.31 -14.21 -5.35
C LYS A 146 8.62 -13.78 -6.65
N GLU A 147 8.84 -14.53 -7.73
CA GLU A 147 8.29 -14.21 -9.06
C GLU A 147 6.75 -14.23 -9.05
N ASP A 148 6.16 -15.24 -8.41
CA ASP A 148 4.71 -15.37 -8.33
C ASP A 148 4.09 -14.34 -7.37
N ILE A 149 4.80 -13.91 -6.32
CA ILE A 149 4.41 -12.74 -5.51
C ILE A 149 4.35 -11.49 -6.39
N LEU A 150 5.41 -11.20 -7.14
CA LEU A 150 5.47 -10.00 -7.99
C LEU A 150 4.39 -10.01 -9.07
N LYS A 151 4.08 -11.18 -9.67
CA LYS A 151 2.94 -11.36 -10.57
C LYS A 151 1.59 -11.08 -9.90
N LEU A 152 1.38 -11.58 -8.67
CA LEU A 152 0.14 -11.31 -7.93
C LEU A 152 0.01 -9.82 -7.60
N MET A 153 1.10 -9.19 -7.13
CA MET A 153 1.15 -7.75 -6.83
C MET A 153 0.91 -6.89 -8.08
N ALA A 154 1.40 -7.33 -9.24
CA ALA A 154 1.12 -6.68 -10.51
C ALA A 154 -0.38 -6.65 -10.81
N ALA A 155 -1.12 -7.70 -10.41
CA ALA A 155 -2.57 -7.81 -10.58
C ALA A 155 -3.00 -7.35 -11.99
N ARG A 156 -2.30 -7.81 -13.03
CA ARG A 156 -2.61 -7.44 -14.43
C ARG A 156 -3.81 -8.24 -14.92
N GLU A 157 -4.60 -7.66 -15.81
CA GLU A 157 -5.74 -8.36 -16.41
C GLU A 157 -5.25 -9.64 -17.12
N LYS A 158 -6.01 -10.73 -16.96
CA LYS A 158 -5.80 -11.93 -17.78
C LYS A 158 -6.23 -11.61 -19.20
N TRP A 159 -5.32 -11.82 -20.15
CA TRP A 159 -5.51 -11.56 -21.57
C TRP A 159 -6.65 -12.42 -22.14
N THR A 160 -7.76 -11.82 -22.56
CA THR A 160 -8.88 -12.53 -23.22
C THR A 160 -9.27 -11.98 -24.60
N GLY A 161 -8.42 -11.19 -25.25
CA GLY A 161 -8.63 -10.68 -26.61
C GLY A 161 -8.40 -9.16 -26.74
N GLU A 162 -8.23 -8.70 -27.98
CA GLU A 162 -7.88 -7.31 -28.32
C GLU A 162 -9.03 -6.33 -28.03
N SER A 163 -8.80 -5.38 -27.12
CA SER A 163 -8.96 -3.93 -27.34
C SER A 163 -9.19 -3.18 -26.02
N ASP A 164 -8.09 -2.82 -25.35
CA ASP A 164 -7.98 -1.48 -24.76
C ASP A 164 -6.52 -1.20 -24.45
N LYS A 165 -5.99 -0.02 -24.82
CA LYS A 165 -4.59 0.37 -24.48
C LYS A 165 -4.33 0.40 -22.96
N TRP A 166 -5.40 0.32 -22.15
CA TRP A 166 -5.41 0.30 -20.69
C TRP A 166 -5.37 -1.12 -20.07
N THR A 167 -5.57 -2.19 -20.86
CA THR A 167 -5.65 -3.60 -20.41
C THR A 167 -4.33 -4.21 -19.89
N LYS A 168 -3.20 -3.49 -19.93
CA LYS A 168 -1.95 -3.93 -19.27
C LYS A 168 -1.62 -3.16 -17.99
N ALA A 169 -2.48 -2.24 -17.59
CA ALA A 169 -2.29 -1.51 -16.35
C ALA A 169 -2.28 -2.48 -15.16
N SER A 170 -1.36 -2.24 -14.22
CA SER A 170 -1.37 -2.99 -12.97
C SER A 170 -2.62 -2.62 -12.13
N GLY A 171 -2.89 -3.42 -11.11
CA GLY A 171 -3.85 -3.06 -10.07
C GLY A 171 -3.52 -1.73 -9.38
N LEU A 172 -2.24 -1.48 -9.06
CA LEU A 172 -1.80 -0.24 -8.40
C LEU A 172 -2.09 1.00 -9.24
N TYR A 173 -1.73 0.94 -10.52
CA TYR A 173 -2.01 2.03 -11.46
C TYR A 173 -3.52 2.32 -11.54
N SER A 174 -4.32 1.26 -11.65
CA SER A 174 -5.77 1.38 -11.76
C SER A 174 -6.38 2.03 -10.51
N ALA A 175 -5.91 1.64 -9.33
CA ALA A 175 -6.34 2.24 -8.06
C ALA A 175 -5.97 3.72 -7.97
N ILE A 176 -4.74 4.08 -8.37
CA ILE A 176 -4.27 5.47 -8.41
C ILE A 176 -5.15 6.30 -9.34
N VAL A 177 -5.31 5.88 -10.61
CA VAL A 177 -6.09 6.62 -11.62
C VAL A 177 -7.55 6.82 -11.21
N LYS A 178 -8.13 5.87 -10.48
CA LYS A 178 -9.52 5.93 -10.01
C LYS A 178 -9.69 6.65 -8.66
N GLY A 179 -8.61 7.04 -7.98
CA GLY A 179 -8.70 7.75 -6.70
C GLY A 179 -8.99 6.87 -5.50
N TYR A 180 -8.66 5.58 -5.54
CA TYR A 180 -8.96 4.63 -4.46
C TYR A 180 -7.88 4.67 -3.37
N THR A 181 -7.90 5.73 -2.55
CA THR A 181 -6.88 6.02 -1.55
C THR A 181 -6.62 4.87 -0.57
N GLU A 182 -7.66 4.23 -0.04
CA GLU A 182 -7.52 3.10 0.91
C GLU A 182 -6.84 1.88 0.27
N ILE A 183 -7.19 1.57 -0.99
CA ILE A 183 -6.56 0.48 -1.76
C ILE A 183 -5.09 0.79 -2.03
N VAL A 184 -4.77 2.04 -2.41
CA VAL A 184 -3.38 2.46 -2.65
C VAL A 184 -2.56 2.36 -1.36
N ALA A 185 -3.10 2.78 -0.22
CA ALA A 185 -2.43 2.66 1.07
C ALA A 185 -2.15 1.20 1.46
N ALA A 186 -3.16 0.34 1.40
CA ALA A 186 -3.02 -1.08 1.75
C ALA A 186 -2.05 -1.83 0.82
N TRP A 187 -2.05 -1.46 -0.47
CA TRP A 187 -1.05 -1.93 -1.41
C TRP A 187 0.32 -1.44 -0.95
N MET A 188 0.59 -0.14 -0.87
CA MET A 188 1.93 0.33 -0.50
C MET A 188 2.48 -0.23 0.84
N GLU A 189 1.62 -0.48 1.83
CA GLU A 189 2.00 -1.23 3.04
C GLU A 189 2.48 -2.66 2.73
N THR A 190 1.74 -3.38 1.89
CA THR A 190 2.11 -4.72 1.42
C THR A 190 3.42 -4.69 0.60
N ALA A 191 3.64 -3.65 -0.20
CA ALA A 191 4.90 -3.44 -0.93
C ALA A 191 6.09 -3.34 0.03
N ASP A 192 5.94 -2.57 1.11
CA ASP A 192 6.97 -2.39 2.14
C ASP A 192 7.31 -3.71 2.84
N VAL A 193 6.29 -4.50 3.19
CA VAL A 193 6.48 -5.82 3.80
C VAL A 193 7.23 -6.77 2.86
N ILE A 194 6.86 -6.81 1.58
CA ILE A 194 7.53 -7.67 0.58
C ILE A 194 8.97 -7.22 0.36
N ALA A 195 9.22 -5.92 0.16
CA ALA A 195 10.56 -5.39 -0.02
C ALA A 195 11.46 -5.65 1.20
N SER A 196 10.91 -5.49 2.40
CA SER A 196 11.62 -5.79 3.66
C SER A 196 11.96 -7.27 3.80
N HIS A 197 11.10 -8.17 3.32
CA HIS A 197 11.36 -9.61 3.36
C HIS A 197 12.52 -10.03 2.45
N TYR A 198 12.71 -9.35 1.32
CA TYR A 198 13.80 -9.62 0.37
C TYR A 198 15.00 -8.67 0.56
N GLU A 199 15.29 -8.28 1.81
CA GLU A 199 16.38 -7.41 2.27
C GLU A 199 17.43 -7.02 1.21
N ASN A 200 17.50 -5.72 0.88
CA ASN A 200 18.47 -5.12 -0.06
C ASN A 200 18.32 -5.50 -1.55
N ASP A 201 17.30 -6.25 -1.94
CA ASP A 201 16.97 -6.43 -3.36
C ASP A 201 16.29 -5.17 -3.92
N LYS A 202 17.12 -4.22 -4.39
CA LYS A 202 16.65 -3.00 -5.06
C LYS A 202 15.80 -3.33 -6.29
N ASP A 203 15.96 -4.48 -6.93
CA ASP A 203 15.18 -4.83 -8.12
C ASP A 203 13.74 -5.18 -7.75
N VAL A 204 13.51 -5.84 -6.61
CA VAL A 204 12.16 -6.02 -6.05
C VAL A 204 11.49 -4.67 -5.82
N VAL A 205 12.18 -3.73 -5.20
CA VAL A 205 11.64 -2.38 -4.95
C VAL A 205 11.34 -1.65 -6.26
N ARG A 206 12.26 -1.69 -7.24
CA ARG A 206 12.05 -1.10 -8.58
C ARG A 206 10.82 -1.69 -9.26
N GLU A 207 10.66 -3.01 -9.19
CA GLU A 207 9.55 -3.70 -9.80
C GLU A 207 8.22 -3.30 -9.14
N LEU A 208 8.12 -3.35 -7.80
CA LEU A 208 6.92 -2.93 -7.07
C LEU A 208 6.55 -1.47 -7.38
N LEU A 209 7.53 -0.56 -7.41
CA LEU A 209 7.31 0.85 -7.75
C LEU A 209 6.90 1.05 -9.22
N SER A 210 7.40 0.22 -10.13
CA SER A 210 7.06 0.26 -11.55
C SER A 210 5.59 -0.07 -11.84
N LEU A 211 4.92 -0.77 -10.92
CA LEU A 211 3.51 -1.12 -11.06
C LEU A 211 2.62 0.13 -11.05
N SER A 212 3.07 1.26 -10.54
CA SER A 212 2.35 2.52 -10.69
C SER A 212 2.33 3.07 -12.13
N ARG A 213 2.91 2.38 -13.11
CA ARG A 213 2.99 2.80 -14.51
C ARG A 213 2.08 1.93 -15.39
N ASN A 214 1.59 2.49 -16.49
CA ASN A 214 1.04 1.73 -17.62
C ASN A 214 2.04 1.85 -18.79
N ASN A 215 1.95 0.96 -19.80
CA ASN A 215 2.88 0.76 -20.93
C ASN A 215 3.42 2.01 -21.65
N ALA A 216 2.84 3.19 -21.42
CA ALA A 216 3.24 4.45 -22.07
C ALA A 216 3.43 5.62 -21.08
N VAL A 217 2.98 5.53 -19.82
CA VAL A 217 2.84 6.73 -18.97
C VAL A 217 2.97 6.40 -17.48
N CYS A 218 3.76 7.20 -16.75
CA CYS A 218 3.82 7.11 -15.28
C CYS A 218 2.52 7.64 -14.65
N SER A 219 2.06 7.05 -13.53
CA SER A 219 0.89 7.53 -12.78
C SER A 219 0.93 9.01 -12.49
N LEU A 220 2.13 9.56 -12.28
CA LEU A 220 2.37 10.97 -11.98
C LEU A 220 2.15 11.90 -13.18
N HIS A 221 2.44 11.44 -14.39
CA HIS A 221 2.07 12.17 -15.59
C HIS A 221 0.55 12.14 -15.79
N ILE A 222 -0.15 11.04 -15.50
CA ILE A 222 -1.63 11.05 -15.62
C ILE A 222 -2.28 11.88 -14.51
N ALA A 223 -1.68 11.91 -13.32
CA ALA A 223 -2.06 12.78 -12.23
C ALA A 223 -1.99 14.27 -12.60
N SER A 224 -1.09 14.65 -13.53
CA SER A 224 -1.03 16.02 -14.00
C SER A 224 -2.09 16.36 -15.04
N PHE A 225 -2.54 15.41 -15.85
CA PHE A 225 -3.55 15.65 -16.90
C PHE A 225 -5.01 15.49 -16.45
N LYS A 226 -5.27 14.74 -15.38
CA LYS A 226 -6.63 14.44 -14.92
C LYS A 226 -6.94 15.16 -13.61
N LYS A 227 -8.23 15.46 -13.39
CA LYS A 227 -8.82 15.82 -12.09
C LYS A 227 -8.73 14.65 -11.08
N MET A 228 -7.54 14.08 -10.90
CA MET A 228 -7.30 13.03 -9.92
C MET A 228 -7.31 13.64 -8.52
N SER A 229 -7.76 12.86 -7.53
CA SER A 229 -7.74 13.33 -6.15
C SER A 229 -6.29 13.59 -5.73
N LYS A 230 -5.99 14.83 -5.33
CA LYS A 230 -4.69 15.20 -4.75
C LYS A 230 -4.30 14.24 -3.61
N GLU A 231 -5.30 13.76 -2.88
CA GLU A 231 -5.15 12.83 -1.76
C GLU A 231 -4.53 11.48 -2.17
N VAL A 232 -5.01 10.83 -3.24
CA VAL A 232 -4.48 9.50 -3.63
C VAL A 232 -3.02 9.60 -4.10
N ILE A 233 -2.68 10.71 -4.73
CA ILE A 233 -1.30 11.00 -5.18
C ILE A 233 -0.41 11.29 -3.99
N ASP A 234 -0.91 12.03 -3.01
CA ASP A 234 -0.18 12.28 -1.78
C ASP A 234 0.11 10.99 -1.02
N VAL A 235 -0.89 10.11 -0.88
CA VAL A 235 -0.72 8.79 -0.22
C VAL A 235 0.27 7.91 -0.98
N TYR A 236 0.13 7.81 -2.31
CA TYR A 236 1.04 7.02 -3.12
C TYR A 236 2.49 7.52 -3.02
N LEU A 237 2.72 8.81 -3.31
CA LEU A 237 4.07 9.39 -3.37
C LEU A 237 4.80 9.30 -2.03
N ASN A 238 4.11 9.63 -0.94
CA ASN A 238 4.71 9.57 0.40
C ASN A 238 5.19 8.14 0.70
N ALA A 239 4.34 7.14 0.45
CA ALA A 239 4.70 5.74 0.72
C ALA A 239 5.78 5.22 -0.25
N ALA A 240 5.70 5.58 -1.53
CA ALA A 240 6.61 5.10 -2.56
C ALA A 240 8.03 5.66 -2.41
N ILE A 241 8.17 6.94 -2.03
CA ILE A 241 9.47 7.56 -1.76
C ILE A 241 10.06 7.02 -0.46
N ARG A 242 9.27 6.89 0.61
CA ARG A 242 9.73 6.28 1.87
C ARG A 242 10.21 4.85 1.66
N LEU A 243 9.48 4.07 0.86
CA LEU A 243 9.90 2.71 0.47
C LEU A 243 11.26 2.73 -0.22
N ALA A 244 11.44 3.59 -1.22
CA ALA A 244 12.71 3.72 -1.94
C ALA A 244 13.87 4.11 -1.00
N LEU A 245 13.67 5.13 -0.15
CA LEU A 245 14.69 5.59 0.81
C LEU A 245 15.06 4.51 1.83
N LYS A 246 14.06 3.83 2.40
CA LYS A 246 14.26 2.71 3.35
C LYS A 246 15.12 1.60 2.76
N HIS A 247 15.05 1.40 1.45
CA HIS A 247 15.82 0.39 0.71
C HIS A 247 17.04 0.97 -0.03
N GLY A 248 17.54 2.13 0.41
CA GLY A 248 18.85 2.66 0.02
C GLY A 248 18.90 3.25 -1.38
N PHE A 249 17.77 3.68 -1.95
CA PHE A 249 17.76 4.41 -3.22
C PHE A 249 18.33 5.81 -3.02
N SER A 250 19.23 6.23 -3.92
CA SER A 250 19.68 7.62 -3.97
C SER A 250 18.56 8.54 -4.46
N PHE A 251 18.72 9.85 -4.26
CA PHE A 251 17.80 10.83 -4.81
C PHE A 251 17.71 10.74 -6.34
N ASP A 252 18.83 10.55 -7.03
CA ASP A 252 18.85 10.40 -8.49
C ASP A 252 18.09 9.14 -8.91
N GLU A 253 18.23 8.02 -8.19
CA GLU A 253 17.46 6.79 -8.45
C GLU A 253 15.96 6.99 -8.20
N ILE A 254 15.58 7.74 -7.16
CA ILE A 254 14.18 8.08 -6.84
C ILE A 254 13.61 8.97 -7.94
N VAL A 255 14.32 10.03 -8.30
CA VAL A 255 13.95 10.93 -9.39
C VAL A 255 13.79 10.13 -10.66
N GLU A 256 14.75 9.30 -11.03
CA GLU A 256 14.68 8.45 -12.21
C GLU A 256 13.44 7.53 -12.17
N GLN A 257 13.15 6.95 -11.01
CA GLN A 257 12.00 6.06 -10.80
C GLN A 257 10.65 6.77 -10.93
N PHE A 258 10.54 8.05 -10.62
CA PHE A 258 9.28 8.79 -10.71
C PHE A 258 9.17 9.65 -11.97
N THR A 259 10.28 9.82 -12.70
CA THR A 259 10.39 10.80 -13.78
C THR A 259 10.95 10.21 -15.10
N ARG A 260 11.21 8.91 -15.22
CA ARG A 260 11.43 8.30 -16.55
C ARG A 260 10.10 7.97 -17.25
N ASP A 261 10.02 8.27 -18.55
CA ASP A 261 9.04 7.64 -19.43
C ASP A 261 9.46 6.19 -19.76
N PHE A 262 8.58 5.42 -20.42
CA PHE A 262 8.86 4.03 -20.77
C PHE A 262 10.05 3.86 -21.73
N ASP A 263 10.37 4.89 -22.53
CA ASP A 263 11.47 4.87 -23.49
C ASP A 263 12.84 5.13 -22.82
N GLY A 264 12.87 5.24 -21.49
CA GLY A 264 14.07 5.56 -20.73
C GLY A 264 14.51 7.01 -20.90
N LYS A 265 13.70 7.87 -21.52
CA LYS A 265 14.00 9.28 -21.65
C LYS A 265 13.73 9.95 -20.31
N SER A 266 14.70 10.74 -19.89
CA SER A 266 14.57 11.58 -18.70
C SER A 266 13.41 12.55 -18.86
N PHE A 267 12.67 12.80 -17.78
CA PHE A 267 11.63 13.85 -17.69
C PHE A 267 12.13 15.25 -18.04
N SER A 268 13.44 15.44 -18.24
CA SER A 268 14.01 16.68 -18.77
C SER A 268 13.27 17.19 -20.02
N HIS A 269 12.66 16.31 -20.82
CA HIS A 269 11.83 16.72 -21.97
C HIS A 269 10.42 17.22 -21.60
N VAL A 270 9.85 16.77 -20.48
CA VAL A 270 8.50 17.15 -19.99
C VAL A 270 8.53 18.49 -19.24
N VAL A 271 9.68 18.83 -18.63
CA VAL A 271 9.92 20.09 -17.92
C VAL A 271 9.94 21.32 -18.85
N ASN A 272 10.01 21.13 -20.17
CA ASN A 272 10.05 22.23 -21.15
C ASN A 272 8.72 22.99 -21.33
N ASN A 273 7.60 22.50 -20.78
CA ASN A 273 6.29 23.11 -21.02
C ASN A 273 5.78 24.02 -19.89
N GLY A 274 6.51 24.16 -18.77
CA GLY A 274 6.13 25.12 -17.72
C GLY A 274 4.78 24.84 -17.03
N ASP A 275 4.26 23.61 -17.10
CA ASP A 275 3.00 23.24 -16.46
C ASP A 275 3.16 23.18 -14.92
N ASP A 276 2.44 24.05 -14.20
CA ASP A 276 2.44 24.20 -12.73
C ASP A 276 2.25 22.87 -11.96
N ILE A 277 1.54 21.91 -12.56
CA ILE A 277 1.27 20.63 -11.93
C ILE A 277 2.51 19.72 -11.89
N HIS A 278 3.32 19.76 -12.95
CA HIS A 278 4.60 19.05 -13.00
C HIS A 278 5.61 19.70 -12.03
N MET A 279 5.56 21.01 -11.86
CA MET A 279 6.36 21.75 -10.88
C MET A 279 6.01 21.40 -9.44
N GLY A 280 4.71 21.34 -9.09
CA GLY A 280 4.25 20.98 -7.76
C GLY A 280 4.64 19.55 -7.34
N LEU A 281 4.66 18.62 -8.30
CA LEU A 281 5.07 17.24 -8.08
C LEU A 281 6.57 17.13 -7.74
N TRP A 282 7.42 17.83 -8.50
CA TRP A 282 8.86 17.90 -8.24
C TRP A 282 9.18 18.45 -6.85
N LEU A 283 8.56 19.57 -6.49
CA LEU A 283 8.68 20.16 -5.15
C LEU A 283 8.27 19.18 -4.06
N LYS A 284 7.22 18.38 -4.30
CA LYS A 284 6.75 17.38 -3.34
C LYS A 284 7.74 16.20 -3.20
N ILE A 285 8.27 15.66 -4.30
CA ILE A 285 9.30 14.59 -4.25
C ILE A 285 10.51 15.08 -3.47
N PHE A 286 11.00 16.28 -3.81
CA PHE A 286 12.12 16.89 -3.12
C PHE A 286 11.83 17.10 -1.64
N LYS A 287 10.65 17.62 -1.28
CA LYS A 287 10.25 17.82 0.12
C LYS A 287 10.22 16.53 0.92
N ILE A 288 9.77 15.43 0.32
CA ILE A 288 9.72 14.15 1.03
C ILE A 288 11.13 13.60 1.19
N VAL A 289 11.96 13.59 0.14
CA VAL A 289 13.34 13.07 0.24
C VAL A 289 14.18 13.85 1.25
N VAL A 290 14.08 15.17 1.20
CA VAL A 290 14.83 16.05 2.10
C VAL A 290 14.27 16.01 3.53
N GLY A 291 12.94 15.93 3.69
CA GLY A 291 12.32 15.89 5.02
C GLY A 291 12.50 14.55 5.74
N GLU A 292 12.57 13.44 5.00
CA GLU A 292 12.76 12.08 5.55
C GLU A 292 14.24 11.72 5.76
N ASN A 293 15.16 12.46 5.13
CA ASN A 293 16.59 12.28 5.30
C ASN A 293 17.22 13.59 5.79
N GLU A 294 17.23 13.77 7.12
CA GLU A 294 17.82 14.95 7.80
C GLU A 294 19.28 15.19 7.40
N ASN A 295 19.98 14.16 6.93
CA ASN A 295 21.35 14.22 6.46
C ASN A 295 21.46 14.37 4.95
N TYR A 296 20.40 14.26 4.15
CA TYR A 296 20.51 14.33 2.68
C TYR A 296 21.10 15.66 2.21
N LEU A 297 20.59 16.77 2.73
CA LEU A 297 21.15 18.08 2.39
C LEU A 297 22.53 18.29 3.01
N LYS A 298 22.82 17.72 4.18
CA LYS A 298 24.16 17.73 4.76
C LYS A 298 25.16 16.91 3.96
N ASP A 299 24.75 15.78 3.39
CA ASP A 299 25.55 14.91 2.54
C ASP A 299 25.75 15.56 1.17
N VAL A 300 24.72 16.18 0.59
CA VAL A 300 24.84 17.03 -0.61
C VAL A 300 25.79 18.20 -0.33
N MET A 301 25.67 18.87 0.81
CA MET A 301 26.57 19.95 1.26
C MET A 301 28.00 19.48 1.47
N MET A 302 28.19 18.33 2.11
CA MET A 302 29.50 17.72 2.37
C MET A 302 30.17 17.30 1.07
N GLN A 303 29.42 16.70 0.13
CA GLN A 303 29.90 16.38 -1.22
C GLN A 303 30.26 17.65 -2.03
N LEU A 304 29.56 18.76 -1.80
CA LEU A 304 29.88 20.07 -2.41
C LEU A 304 31.14 20.71 -1.81
N GLU A 305 31.33 20.58 -0.48
CA GLU A 305 32.47 21.11 0.27
C GLU A 305 33.76 20.29 0.03
N GLU A 306 33.66 18.96 -0.11
CA GLU A 306 34.79 18.05 -0.36
C GLU A 306 35.35 18.12 -1.80
N LYS A 307 34.81 18.99 -2.67
CA LYS A 307 35.13 19.03 -4.12
C LYS A 307 34.94 17.68 -4.82
N ASN A 308 34.04 16.82 -4.34
CA ASN A 308 33.74 15.58 -5.06
C ASN A 308 32.85 15.89 -6.27
N ASN A 309 33.08 15.19 -7.38
CA ASN A 309 32.47 15.52 -8.68
C ASN A 309 30.95 15.29 -8.71
N GLU A 310 30.41 14.48 -7.79
CA GLU A 310 28.98 14.13 -7.72
C GLU A 310 28.09 15.24 -7.14
N GLY A 311 28.48 15.90 -6.03
CA GLY A 311 27.70 17.00 -5.46
C GLY A 311 27.59 18.21 -6.40
N LYS A 312 28.68 18.52 -7.11
CA LYS A 312 28.67 19.53 -8.19
C LYS A 312 27.85 19.08 -9.40
N SER A 313 27.76 17.78 -9.68
CA SER A 313 26.93 17.25 -10.77
C SER A 313 25.44 17.50 -10.47
N VAL A 314 24.97 17.27 -9.25
CA VAL A 314 23.55 17.51 -8.88
C VAL A 314 23.18 18.99 -9.00
N ILE A 315 24.03 19.90 -8.50
CA ILE A 315 23.81 21.36 -8.65
C ILE A 315 23.98 21.81 -10.09
N SER A 316 24.95 21.28 -10.85
CA SER A 316 25.15 21.61 -12.26
C SER A 316 24.01 21.08 -13.15
N LEU A 317 23.42 19.93 -12.82
CA LEU A 317 22.25 19.37 -13.49
C LEU A 317 20.99 20.20 -13.15
N ALA A 318 20.84 20.59 -11.88
CA ALA A 318 19.77 21.48 -11.46
C ALA A 318 19.91 22.86 -12.11
N ASN A 319 21.10 23.46 -12.10
CA ASN A 319 21.37 24.78 -12.64
C ASN A 319 21.46 24.83 -14.17
N GLY A 320 21.80 23.71 -14.81
CA GLY A 320 21.84 23.54 -16.26
C GLY A 320 20.45 23.49 -16.91
N ASN A 321 19.39 23.32 -16.12
CA ASN A 321 18.01 23.46 -16.55
C ASN A 321 17.33 24.59 -15.76
N PRO A 322 16.95 25.72 -16.41
CA PRO A 322 16.42 26.90 -15.73
C PRO A 322 15.21 26.63 -14.81
N VAL A 323 14.37 25.66 -15.16
CA VAL A 323 13.17 25.29 -14.40
C VAL A 323 13.55 24.43 -13.18
N LEU A 324 14.44 23.45 -13.34
CA LEU A 324 14.96 22.65 -12.22
C LEU A 324 15.73 23.52 -11.21
N LYS A 325 16.47 24.52 -11.69
CA LYS A 325 17.15 25.52 -10.86
C LYS A 325 16.17 26.25 -9.97
N GLU A 326 15.14 26.85 -10.56
CA GLU A 326 14.14 27.62 -9.81
C GLU A 326 13.42 26.75 -8.77
N LEU A 327 13.08 25.51 -9.12
CA LEU A 327 12.38 24.56 -8.24
C LEU A 327 13.25 24.09 -7.08
N PHE A 328 14.51 23.72 -7.34
CA PHE A 328 15.46 23.31 -6.30
C PHE A 328 15.61 24.42 -5.26
N TRP A 329 15.83 25.66 -5.72
CA TRP A 329 16.01 26.79 -4.81
C TRP A 329 14.72 27.21 -4.11
N LYS A 330 13.56 27.13 -4.76
CA LYS A 330 12.27 27.38 -4.12
C LYS A 330 11.98 26.35 -3.01
N ALA A 331 12.30 25.08 -3.25
CA ALA A 331 12.14 24.06 -2.23
C ALA A 331 13.09 24.29 -1.05
N VAL A 332 14.37 24.58 -1.33
CA VAL A 332 15.37 24.96 -0.31
C VAL A 332 14.91 26.18 0.51
N ASP A 333 14.32 27.18 -0.15
CA ASP A 333 13.81 28.40 0.51
C ASP A 333 12.57 28.13 1.40
N GLU A 334 11.76 27.12 1.09
CA GLU A 334 10.55 26.74 1.83
C GLU A 334 10.81 25.76 2.99
N PHE A 335 12.03 25.23 3.12
CA PHE A 335 12.41 24.32 4.20
C PHE A 335 12.91 25.04 5.45
N ASN A 336 12.61 24.47 6.62
CA ASN A 336 12.97 25.01 7.93
C ASN A 336 14.39 24.55 8.36
N PHE A 337 15.42 24.94 7.59
CA PHE A 337 16.81 24.64 7.92
C PHE A 337 17.42 25.64 8.91
N PRO A 338 18.47 25.25 9.65
CA PRO A 338 19.32 26.20 10.34
C PRO A 338 19.82 27.27 9.35
N GLN A 339 19.64 28.54 9.70
CA GLN A 339 19.91 29.68 8.81
C GLN A 339 21.34 29.69 8.25
N GLU A 340 22.30 29.16 9.01
CA GLU A 340 23.71 29.08 8.61
C GLU A 340 23.93 28.09 7.46
N GLU A 341 23.30 26.91 7.51
CA GLU A 341 23.37 25.90 6.45
C GLU A 341 22.68 26.40 5.17
N LEU A 342 21.54 27.05 5.32
CA LEU A 342 20.80 27.68 4.21
C LEU A 342 21.62 28.77 3.52
N ASN A 343 22.31 29.62 4.29
CA ASN A 343 23.16 30.68 3.76
C ASN A 343 24.37 30.10 3.00
N ARG A 344 24.95 28.99 3.46
CA ARG A 344 26.04 28.29 2.76
C ARG A 344 25.55 27.67 1.44
N LEU A 345 24.41 26.97 1.45
CA LEU A 345 23.84 26.38 0.23
C LEU A 345 23.57 27.46 -0.82
N LYS A 346 22.99 28.60 -0.42
CA LYS A 346 22.64 29.72 -1.33
C LYS A 346 23.83 30.32 -2.09
N GLN A 347 25.08 30.11 -1.65
CA GLN A 347 26.27 30.54 -2.39
C GLN A 347 26.42 29.80 -3.73
N TYR A 348 25.85 28.61 -3.85
CA TYR A 348 25.87 27.79 -5.06
C TYR A 348 24.67 28.08 -5.99
N ARG A 349 23.79 29.03 -5.64
CA ARG A 349 22.60 29.41 -6.44
C ARG A 349 22.96 30.10 -7.75
N SER A 350 24.12 30.75 -7.82
CA SER A 350 24.60 31.45 -9.01
C SER A 350 25.50 30.60 -9.92
N LEU A 351 25.92 29.42 -9.47
CA LEU A 351 26.51 28.40 -10.35
C LEU A 351 25.45 27.86 -11.32
#